data_AF-A0A9X3SZL2-F1
#
_entry.id   AF-A0A9X3SZL2-F1
#
_cell.length_a   1.000
_cell.length_b   1.000
_cell.length_c   1.000
_cell.angle_alpha   90.00
_cell.angle_beta   90.00
_cell.angle_gamma   90.00
#
_symmetry.space_group_name_H-M   'P 1'
#
loop_
_entity.id
_entity.type
_entity.pdbx_description
1 polymer ?
#
loop_
_entity_poly.entity_id
_entity_poly.type
_entity_poly.pdbx_seq_one_letter_code
_entity_poly.pdbx_strand_id
1 'polypeptide(L)'
;MTNPVGNRSLCLAVMVSALVVTPAGALYAQDSPQKVTSIEVRGNKRIEESAIRSRLTLNVGNPYTAKAIRAQIRLIYAMGFFEDVQ
;
A
#
# COMPACT_ATOMS: atom_id res chain seq x y z
N MET A 1 -50.35 -38.45 -46.79
CA MET A 1 -50.56 -37.41 -47.82
C MET A 1 -50.57 -36.07 -47.10
N THR A 2 -49.39 -35.56 -46.73
CA THR A 2 -48.65 -34.50 -47.45
C THR A 2 -49.37 -33.15 -47.44
N ASN A 3 -48.96 -32.25 -46.55
CA ASN A 3 -49.02 -30.82 -46.81
C ASN A 3 -47.67 -30.18 -46.45
N PRO A 4 -47.21 -29.17 -47.22
CA PRO A 4 -45.80 -28.97 -47.49
C PRO A 4 -45.21 -27.71 -46.84
N VAL A 5 -43.88 -27.78 -46.72
CA VAL A 5 -42.82 -26.75 -46.74
C VAL A 5 -43.22 -25.27 -46.85
N GLY A 6 -42.56 -24.41 -46.06
CA GLY A 6 -42.60 -22.96 -46.30
C GLY A 6 -41.69 -22.11 -45.42
N ASN A 7 -40.44 -22.52 -45.21
CA ASN A 7 -39.40 -21.71 -44.55
C ASN A 7 -39.03 -20.52 -45.45
N ARG A 8 -39.17 -19.25 -45.02
CA ARG A 8 -38.56 -18.08 -45.69
C ARG A 8 -38.65 -16.76 -44.89
N SER A 9 -37.50 -16.40 -44.33
CA SER A 9 -36.94 -15.04 -44.25
C SER A 9 -37.85 -13.90 -43.76
N LEU A 10 -37.62 -13.44 -42.53
CA LEU A 10 -37.35 -12.00 -42.36
C LEU A 10 -36.43 -11.75 -41.17
N CYS A 11 -35.24 -11.29 -41.51
CA CYS A 11 -34.22 -10.81 -40.61
C CYS A 11 -34.64 -9.49 -39.93
N LEU A 12 -33.89 -9.13 -38.88
CA LEU A 12 -33.88 -7.84 -38.16
C LEU A 12 -35.11 -7.60 -37.26
N ALA A 13 -35.01 -7.26 -35.99
CA ALA A 13 -33.93 -6.58 -35.32
C ALA A 13 -33.70 -7.22 -33.95
N VAL A 14 -32.50 -7.76 -33.76
CA VAL A 14 -31.90 -7.90 -32.45
C VAL A 14 -31.82 -6.47 -31.90
N MET A 15 -32.81 -6.05 -31.12
CA MET A 15 -32.72 -4.87 -30.28
C MET A 15 -31.72 -5.24 -29.21
N VAL A 16 -30.45 -5.00 -29.55
CA VAL A 16 -29.30 -5.11 -28.66
C VAL A 16 -29.61 -4.24 -27.46
N SER A 17 -30.13 -4.86 -26.41
CA SER A 17 -30.07 -4.32 -25.06
C SER A 17 -28.60 -4.05 -24.82
N ALA A 18 -28.19 -2.80 -24.99
CA ALA A 18 -26.85 -2.33 -24.71
C ALA A 18 -26.69 -2.44 -23.19
N LEU A 19 -26.39 -3.66 -22.73
CA LEU A 19 -25.91 -3.91 -21.40
C LEU A 19 -24.55 -3.23 -21.36
N VAL A 20 -24.55 -2.00 -20.87
CA VAL A 20 -23.35 -1.31 -20.44
C VAL A 20 -22.81 -2.16 -19.29
N VAL A 21 -22.02 -3.17 -19.63
CA VAL A 21 -21.13 -3.84 -18.69
C VAL A 21 -20.03 -2.84 -18.44
N THR A 22 -20.28 -1.90 -17.53
CA THR A 22 -19.21 -1.13 -16.92
C THR A 22 -18.39 -2.17 -16.15
N PRO A 23 -17.13 -2.46 -16.54
CA PRO A 23 -16.28 -3.20 -15.63
C PRO A 23 -16.14 -2.30 -14.41
N ALA A 24 -16.72 -2.71 -13.28
CA ALA A 24 -16.35 -2.22 -11.97
C ALA A 24 -14.91 -2.69 -11.73
N GLY A 25 -13.97 -2.05 -12.42
CA GLY A 25 -12.54 -2.25 -12.24
C GLY A 25 -12.27 -1.94 -10.77
N ALA A 26 -11.87 -2.96 -10.04
CA ALA A 26 -11.45 -2.82 -8.66
C ALA A 26 -10.46 -1.65 -8.60
N LEU A 27 -10.86 -0.58 -7.91
CA LEU A 27 -9.96 0.47 -7.49
C LEU A 27 -9.00 -0.17 -6.49
N TYR A 28 -7.96 -0.83 -6.99
CA TYR A 28 -6.82 -1.17 -6.18
C TYR A 28 -6.23 0.17 -5.73
N ALA A 29 -6.52 0.54 -4.48
CA ALA A 29 -5.76 1.55 -3.79
C ALA A 29 -4.30 1.13 -3.91
N GLN A 30 -3.53 1.84 -4.74
CA GLN A 30 -2.10 1.61 -4.85
C GLN A 30 -1.49 2.07 -3.53
N ASP A 31 -1.35 1.13 -2.62
CA ASP A 31 -0.74 1.34 -1.32
C ASP A 31 0.75 1.62 -1.57
N SER A 32 1.05 2.90 -1.80
CA SER A 32 2.41 3.34 -2.06
C SER A 32 3.23 3.09 -0.80
N PRO A 33 4.39 2.43 -0.89
CA PRO A 33 5.19 2.13 0.28
C PRO A 33 5.51 3.43 1.01
N GLN A 34 5.01 3.54 2.24
CA GLN A 34 5.28 4.70 3.08
C GLN A 34 6.79 4.83 3.28
N LYS A 35 7.28 6.06 3.23
CA LYS A 35 8.70 6.39 3.41
C LYS A 35 8.88 7.33 4.58
N VAL A 36 10.02 7.23 5.24
CA VAL A 36 10.42 8.17 6.29
C VAL A 36 10.64 9.55 5.67
N THR A 37 9.94 10.57 6.17
CA THR A 37 10.08 11.95 5.69
C THR A 37 10.99 12.79 6.58
N SER A 38 10.96 12.53 7.89
CA SER A 38 11.80 13.19 8.89
C SER A 38 12.04 12.25 10.07
N ILE A 39 13.13 12.49 10.80
CA ILE A 39 13.46 11.81 12.06
C ILE A 39 13.78 12.90 13.07
N GLU A 40 13.00 12.97 14.13
CA GLU A 40 13.16 13.90 15.25
C GLU A 40 13.39 13.11 16.53
N VAL A 41 14.39 13.49 17.32
CA VAL A 41 14.64 12.90 18.64
C VAL A 41 14.10 13.82 19.71
N ARG A 42 13.35 13.27 20.67
CA ARG A 42 12.77 14.02 21.79
C ARG A 42 13.02 13.31 23.11
N GLY A 43 13.06 14.07 24.20
CA GLY A 43 13.18 13.54 25.57
C GLY A 43 14.59 13.11 25.98
N ASN A 44 15.58 13.25 25.10
CA ASN A 44 16.98 13.04 25.45
C ASN A 44 17.47 14.17 26.38
N LYS A 45 18.16 13.80 27.47
CA LYS A 45 18.68 14.75 28.48
C LYS A 45 20.21 14.73 28.57
N ARG A 46 20.79 13.53 28.66
CA ARG A 46 22.25 13.34 28.85
C ARG A 46 22.98 13.00 27.55
N ILE A 47 22.26 12.50 26.55
CA ILE A 47 22.82 12.06 25.27
C ILE A 47 22.37 13.05 24.20
N GLU A 48 23.33 13.54 23.42
CA GLU A 48 23.09 14.44 22.30
C GLU A 48 22.25 13.76 21.21
N GLU A 49 21.36 14.52 20.56
CA GLU A 49 20.55 14.00 19.45
C GLU A 49 21.42 13.44 18.32
N SER A 50 22.52 14.13 18.00
CA SER A 50 23.45 13.71 16.93
C SER A 50 24.05 12.32 17.19
N ALA A 51 24.33 11.99 18.45
CA ALA A 51 24.84 10.68 18.86
C ALA A 51 23.77 9.59 18.74
N ILE A 52 22.52 9.91 19.05
CA ILE A 52 21.39 8.99 18.86
C ILE A 52 21.19 8.72 17.37
N ARG A 53 21.21 9.79 16.55
CA ARG A 53 21.03 9.70 15.09
C ARG A 53 22.16 8.95 14.41
N SER A 54 23.41 9.10 14.85
CA SER A 54 24.54 8.34 14.29
C SER A 54 24.46 6.84 14.57
N ARG A 55 23.66 6.42 15.56
CA ARG A 55 23.40 5.01 15.85
C ARG A 55 22.30 4.42 14.97
N LEU A 56 21.38 5.23 14.47
CA LEU A 56 20.30 4.78 13.61
C LEU A 56 20.83 4.32 12.25
N THR A 57 20.22 3.27 11.72
CA THR A 57 20.44 2.78 10.35
C THR A 57 19.33 3.22 9.39
N LEU A 58 18.20 3.67 9.95
CA LEU A 58 17.08 4.23 9.21
C LEU A 58 17.34 5.70 8.89
N ASN A 59 17.16 6.08 7.62
CA ASN A 59 17.31 7.46 7.14
C ASN A 59 16.03 7.94 6.43
N VAL A 60 15.98 9.24 6.17
CA VAL A 60 14.92 9.84 5.33
C VAL A 60 14.94 9.18 3.94
N GLY A 61 13.76 8.84 3.43
CA GLY A 61 13.56 8.14 2.17
C GLY A 61 13.55 6.62 2.28
N ASN A 62 14.00 6.03 3.40
CA ASN A 62 13.88 4.58 3.61
C ASN A 62 12.41 4.15 3.75
N PRO A 63 12.09 2.87 3.43
CA PRO A 63 10.77 2.31 3.68
C PRO A 63 10.38 2.38 5.17
N TYR A 64 9.24 2.98 5.45
CA TYR A 64 8.62 3.00 6.77
C TYR A 64 7.89 1.68 6.98
N THR A 65 8.54 0.76 7.72
CA THR A 65 7.96 -0.56 8.05
C THR A 65 8.11 -0.84 9.52
N ALA A 66 7.15 -1.56 10.11
CA ALA A 66 7.20 -1.94 11.52
C ALA A 66 8.49 -2.72 11.87
N LYS A 67 8.99 -3.55 10.94
CA LYS A 67 10.25 -4.28 11.10
C LYS A 67 11.45 -3.33 11.22
N ALA A 68 11.52 -2.31 10.34
CA ALA A 68 12.59 -1.34 10.36
C ALA A 68 12.59 -0.51 11.65
N ILE A 69 11.41 -0.08 12.12
CA ILE A 69 11.24 0.66 13.37
C ILE A 69 11.68 -0.18 14.58
N ARG A 70 11.21 -1.43 14.69
CA ARG A 70 11.62 -2.33 15.78
C ARG A 70 13.12 -2.59 15.81
N ALA A 71 13.78 -2.63 14.64
CA ALA A 71 15.23 -2.76 14.57
C ALA A 71 15.94 -1.51 15.11
N GLN A 72 15.43 -0.31 14.81
CA GLN A 72 15.98 0.95 15.36
C GLN A 72 15.83 0.99 16.88
N ILE A 73 14.64 0.70 17.41
CA ILE A 73 14.38 0.68 18.86
C ILE A 73 15.39 -0.23 19.57
N ARG A 74 15.62 -1.44 19.04
CA ARG A 74 16.61 -2.38 19.59
C ARG A 74 18.03 -1.83 19.56
N LEU A 75 18.44 -1.14 18.49
CA LEU A 75 19.75 -0.49 18.41
C LEU A 75 19.93 0.60 19.46
N ILE A 76 18.87 1.38 19.72
CA ILE A 76 18.90 2.43 20.74
C ILE A 76 19.01 1.82 22.13
N TYR A 77 18.20 0.80 22.46
CA TYR A 77 18.33 0.08 23.74
C TYR A 77 19.71 -0.57 23.93
N ALA A 78 20.30 -1.10 22.85
CA ALA A 78 21.63 -1.70 22.90
C ALA A 78 22.75 -0.71 23.26
N MET A 79 22.50 0.60 23.24
CA MET A 79 23.44 1.59 23.78
C MET A 79 23.50 1.60 25.30
N GLY A 80 22.49 1.05 26.00
CA GLY A 80 22.48 0.94 27.45
C GLY A 80 22.20 2.26 28.20
N PHE A 81 21.80 3.32 27.49
CA PHE A 81 21.57 4.65 28.09
C PHE A 81 20.09 4.98 28.32
N PHE A 82 19.17 4.18 27.80
CA PHE A 82 17.74 4.49 27.76
C PHE A 82 16.93 3.40 28.48
N GLU A 83 16.01 3.83 29.33
CA GLU A 83 15.05 2.95 30.02
C GLU A 83 13.83 2.63 29.15
N ASP A 84 13.39 3.60 28.33
CA ASP A 84 12.24 3.46 27.44
C ASP A 84 12.44 4.19 26.10
N VAL A 85 11.94 3.59 25.00
CA VAL A 85 12.06 4.09 23.61
C VAL A 85 10.83 3.68 22.80
N GLN A 86 10.17 4.65 22.14
CA GLN A 86 8.94 4.46 21.35
C GLN A 86 8.94 5.26 20.04
#